data_AF-A0A534N8U6-F1
#
_entry.id   AF-A0A534N8U6-F1
#
_cell.length_a   1.000
_cell.length_b   1.000
_cell.length_c   1.000
_cell.angle_alpha   90.00
_cell.angle_beta   90.00
_cell.angle_gamma   90.00
#
_symmetry.space_group_name_H-M   'P 1'
#
loop_
_entity.id
_entity.type
_entity.pdbx_description
1 polymer ?
#
loop_
_entity_poly.entity_id
_entity_poly.type
_entity_poly.pdbx_seq_one_letter_code
_entity_poly.pdbx_strand_id
1 'polypeptide(L)' 'MDDGELIVSQRDLQRMHVIQLTLEGRASVGRGAELLGLSARQVKRLRKKMREGGVKGVLHGNRGSRPW' A
#
# COMPACT_ATOMS: atom_id res chain seq x y z
N MET A 1 17.18 -14.49 -6.34
CA MET A 1 16.00 -13.64 -6.09
C MET A 1 15.26 -14.33 -4.97
N ASP A 2 15.25 -13.75 -3.77
CA ASP A 2 14.51 -14.32 -2.65
C ASP A 2 13.01 -14.11 -2.90
N ASP A 3 12.37 -15.08 -3.54
CA ASP A 3 10.92 -15.25 -3.55
C ASP A 3 10.46 -15.73 -2.16
N GLY A 4 10.74 -14.91 -1.15
CA GLY A 4 10.26 -15.12 0.20
C GLY A 4 8.76 -14.89 0.24
N GLU A 5 8.01 -15.91 0.66
CA GLU A 5 6.57 -15.81 0.89
C GLU A 5 6.27 -14.63 1.82
N LEU A 6 5.48 -13.68 1.33
CA LEU A 6 5.00 -12.55 2.12
C LEU A 6 3.64 -12.90 2.72
N ILE A 7 3.59 -13.02 4.05
CA ILE A 7 2.32 -13.16 4.77
C ILE A 7 1.62 -11.79 4.79
N VAL A 8 0.65 -11.62 3.90
CA VAL A 8 -0.18 -10.43 3.73
C VAL A 8 -1.58 -10.68 4.29
N SER A 9 -2.21 -9.65 4.84
CA SER A 9 -3.65 -9.74 5.13
C SER A 9 -4.47 -9.29 3.94
N GLN A 10 -5.75 -9.61 3.96
CA GLN A 10 -6.73 -9.08 3.01
C GLN A 10 -6.69 -7.55 2.92
N ARG A 11 -6.47 -6.85 4.05
CA ARG A 11 -6.36 -5.39 4.07
C ARG A 11 -5.10 -4.88 3.36
N ASP A 12 -4.00 -5.62 3.42
CA ASP A 12 -2.78 -5.22 2.70
C ASP A 12 -2.90 -5.51 1.22
N LEU A 13 -3.50 -6.65 0.84
CA LEU A 13 -3.82 -6.95 -0.55
C LEU A 13 -4.72 -5.88 -1.16
N GLN A 14 -5.80 -5.49 -0.46
CA GLN A 14 -6.67 -4.40 -0.89
C GLN A 14 -5.90 -3.09 -1.02
N ARG A 15 -5.05 -2.75 -0.04
CA ARG A 15 -4.21 -1.54 -0.08
C ARG A 15 -3.27 -1.55 -1.27
N MET A 16 -2.56 -2.66 -1.52
CA MET A 16 -1.65 -2.82 -2.64
C MET A 16 -2.40 -2.63 -3.96
N HIS A 17 -3.53 -3.30 -4.12
CA HIS A 17 -4.34 -3.23 -5.33
C HIS A 17 -4.83 -1.81 -5.62
N VAL A 18 -5.41 -1.13 -4.62
CA VAL A 18 -5.90 0.25 -4.80
C VAL A 18 -4.75 1.20 -5.10
N ILE A 19 -3.61 1.09 -4.41
CA ILE A 19 -2.45 1.94 -4.70
C ILE A 19 -1.91 1.70 -6.11
N GLN A 20 -1.87 0.44 -6.56
CA GLN A 20 -1.47 0.09 -7.92
C GLN A 20 -2.41 0.70 -8.97
N LEU A 21 -3.72 0.59 -8.79
CA LEU A 21 -4.70 1.25 -9.67
C LEU A 21 -4.50 2.77 -9.74
N THR A 22 -4.15 3.41 -8.61
CA THR A 22 -3.87 4.86 -8.63
C THR A 22 -2.57 5.19 -9.37
N LEU A 23 -1.56 4.33 -9.31
CA LEU A 23 -0.30 4.50 -10.04
C LEU A 23 -0.48 4.33 -11.55
N GLU A 24 -1.28 3.35 -11.94
CA GLU A 24 -1.65 3.06 -13.33
C GLU A 24 -2.59 4.12 -13.93
N GLY A 25 -3.06 5.09 -13.14
CA GLY A 25 -3.99 6.12 -13.58
C GLY A 25 -5.43 5.64 -13.75
N ARG A 26 -5.72 4.37 -13.40
CA ARG A 26 -7.06 3.76 -13.44
C ARG A 26 -7.97 4.24 -12.31
N ALA A 27 -7.39 4.80 -11.24
CA ALA A 27 -8.12 5.44 -10.16
C ALA A 27 -7.48 6.77 -9.76
N SER A 28 -8.29 7.76 -9.40
CA SER A 28 -7.79 9.02 -8.85
C SER A 28 -7.27 8.82 -7.41
N VAL A 29 -6.39 9.72 -6.95
CA VAL A 29 -5.92 9.72 -5.55
C VAL A 29 -7.08 9.87 -4.57
N GLY A 30 -8.09 10.69 -4.91
CA GLY A 30 -9.29 10.87 -4.10
C GLY A 30 -10.10 9.58 -3.99
N ARG A 31 -10.32 8.89 -5.12
CA ARG A 31 -11.02 7.60 -5.10
C ARG A 31 -10.27 6.53 -4.31
N GLY A 32 -8.94 6.49 -4.44
CA GLY A 32 -8.10 5.60 -3.65
C GLY A 32 -8.13 5.90 -2.15
N ALA A 33 -8.29 7.17 -1.78
CA ALA A 33 -8.44 7.61 -0.40
C ALA A 33 -9.77 7.12 0.21
N GLU A 34 -10.88 7.28 -0.52
CA GLU A 34 -12.19 6.76 -0.11
C GLU A 34 -12.18 5.24 0.08
N LEU A 35 -11.68 4.49 -0.92
CA LEU A 35 -11.66 3.03 -0.87
C LEU A 35 -10.82 2.45 0.28
N LEU A 36 -9.79 3.18 0.71
CA LEU A 36 -8.90 2.76 1.78
C LEU A 36 -9.25 3.37 3.15
N GLY A 37 -10.21 4.31 3.20
CA GLY A 37 -10.48 5.10 4.41
C GLY A 37 -9.25 5.90 4.87
N LEU A 38 -8.45 6.41 3.93
CA LEU A 38 -7.22 7.15 4.19
C LEU A 38 -7.31 8.57 3.68
N SER A 39 -6.47 9.47 4.18
CA SER A 39 -6.32 10.79 3.56
C SER A 39 -5.63 10.71 2.19
N ALA A 40 -5.95 11.64 1.29
CA ALA A 40 -5.25 11.77 0.00
C ALA A 40 -3.73 11.92 0.17
N ARG A 41 -3.27 12.54 1.27
CA ARG A 41 -1.84 12.65 1.62
C ARG A 41 -1.22 11.28 1.89
N GLN A 42 -1.91 10.42 2.65
CA GLN A 42 -1.44 9.06 2.90
C GLN A 42 -1.39 8.23 1.62
N VAL A 43 -2.38 8.38 0.73
CA VAL A 43 -2.37 7.71 -0.59
C VAL A 43 -1.18 8.17 -1.43
N LYS A 44 -0.91 9.48 -1.51
CA LYS A 44 0.30 10.01 -2.20
C LYS A 44 1.60 9.45 -1.59
N ARG A 45 1.68 9.36 -0.27
CA ARG A 45 2.83 8.77 0.43
C ARG A 45 3.00 7.28 0.10
N LEU A 46 1.91 6.52 0.08
CA LEU A 46 1.93 5.09 -0.29
C LEU A 46 2.30 4.90 -1.76
N ARG A 47 1.83 5.76 -2.68
CA ARG A 47 2.27 5.76 -4.09
C ARG A 47 3.78 5.96 -4.21
N LYS A 48 4.35 6.91 -3.44
CA LYS A 48 5.81 7.13 -3.41
C LYS A 48 6.54 5.88 -2.92
N LYS A 49 6.12 5.29 -1.79
CA LYS A 49 6.72 4.07 -1.25
C LYS A 49 6.61 2.86 -2.19
N MET A 50 5.49 2.73 -2.91
CA MET A 50 5.29 1.67 -3.91
C MET A 50 6.25 1.83 -5.10
N ARG A 51 6.57 3.07 -5.51
CA ARG A 51 7.58 3.32 -6.56
C ARG A 51 9.00 3.03 -6.09
N GLU A 52 9.32 3.36 -4.84
CA GLU A 52 10.69 3.25 -4.30
C GLU A 52 11.02 1.85 -3.79
N GLY A 53 10.06 1.15 -3.19
CA GLY A 53 10.26 -0.13 -2.50
C GLY A 53 9.27 -1.23 -2.89
N GLY A 54 8.51 -1.03 -3.97
CA GLY A 54 7.53 -2.00 -4.45
C GLY A 54 6.47 -2.34 -3.39
N VAL A 55 6.00 -3.59 -3.43
CA VAL A 55 4.98 -4.13 -2.51
C VAL A 55 5.39 -3.98 -1.04
N LYS A 56 6.68 -4.17 -0.72
CA LYS A 56 7.21 -4.04 0.64
C LYS A 56 7.06 -2.61 1.19
N GLY A 57 7.04 -1.59 0.33
CA GLY A 57 6.81 -0.20 0.73
C GLY A 57 5.36 0.13 1.14
N VAL A 58 4.38 -0.66 0.69
CA VAL A 58 2.95 -0.47 0.98
C VAL A 58 2.47 -1.36 2.14
N LEU A 59 3.17 -2.47 2.36
CA LEU A 59 2.97 -3.34 3.51
C LEU A 59 3.03 -2.55 4.82
N HIS A 60 2.12 -2.89 5.74
CA HIS A 60 2.04 -2.22 7.02
C HIS A 60 3.27 -2.52 7.88
N GLY A 61 4.10 -1.51 8.12
CA GLY A 61 5.43 -1.67 8.74
C GLY A 61 5.44 -2.16 10.20
N ASN A 62 4.31 -2.11 10.91
CA ASN A 62 4.23 -2.67 12.27
C ASN A 62 3.98 -4.18 12.30
N ARG A 63 3.91 -4.87 11.15
CA ARG A 63 3.83 -6.33 11.13
C ARG A 63 5.18 -6.93 11.51
N GLY A 64 5.24 -7.51 12.70
CA GLY A 64 6.45 -8.10 13.28
C GLY A 64 7.18 -7.22 14.30
N SER A 65 6.69 -6.00 14.58
CA SER A 65 7.24 -5.14 15.63
C SER A 65 6.40 -5.23 16.90
N ARG A 66 7.04 -5.50 18.05
CA ARG A 66 6.38 -5.40 19.36
C ARG A 66 5.99 -3.94 19.62
N PRO A 67 4.73 -3.64 19.94
CA PRO A 67 4.41 -2.34 20.52
C PRO A 67 5.13 -2.23 21.88
N TRP A 68 5.72 -1.06 22.12
CA TRP A 68 6.41 -0.70 23.37
C TRP A 68 5.44 -0.71 24.55
#